data_AF-A0A098TNY2-F1
#
_entry.id   AF-A0A098TNY2-F1
#
_cell.length_a   1.000
_cell.length_b   1.000
_cell.length_c   1.000
_cell.angle_alpha   90.00
_cell.angle_beta   90.00
_cell.angle_gamma   90.00
#
_symmetry.space_group_name_H-M   'P 1'
#
loop_
_entity.id
_entity.type
_entity.pdbx_description
1 polymer ?
#
loop_
_entity_poly.entity_id
_entity_poly.type
_entity_poly.pdbx_seq_one_letter_code
_entity_poly.pdbx_strand_id
1 'polypeptide(L)' 'MTTIEKLLHVLSDGGWHSTEELVQEVGHRFSATIHVAKQRGDRFDKRRLGQQFEYRLLVNGNVPR' A
#
# COMPACT_ATOMS: atom_id res chain seq x y z
N MET A 1 2.82 3.26 15.79
CA MET A 1 2.56 3.19 14.35
C MET A 1 1.97 1.82 14.01
N THR A 2 0.70 1.79 13.59
CA THR A 2 0.00 0.57 13.15
C THR A 2 0.52 0.11 11.79
N THR A 3 0.21 -1.13 11.41
CA THR A 3 0.58 -1.67 10.10
C THR A 3 -0.02 -0.86 8.94
N ILE A 4 -1.23 -0.30 9.14
CA ILE A 4 -1.89 0.57 8.15
C ILE A 4 -1.15 1.91 8.04
N GLU A 5 -0.77 2.51 9.16
CA GLU A 5 0.01 3.76 9.15
C GLU A 5 1.37 3.55 8.46
N LYS A 6 2.04 2.42 8.69
CA LYS A 6 3.27 2.05 7.98
C LYS A 6 3.06 1.93 6.48
N LEU A 7 2.03 1.18 6.07
CA LEU A 7 1.70 1.01 4.65
C LEU A 7 1.42 2.35 3.96
N LEU A 8 0.60 3.20 4.57
CA LEU A 8 0.26 4.50 4.01
C LEU A 8 1.47 5.44 3.99
N HIS A 9 2.36 5.35 4.98
CA HIS A 9 3.59 6.13 5.00
C HIS A 9 4.54 5.75 3.87
N VAL A 10 4.80 4.44 3.67
CA VAL A 10 5.66 3.95 2.59
C VAL A 10 5.11 4.37 1.23
N LEU A 11 3.79 4.19 1.00
CA LEU A 11 3.15 4.50 -0.27
C LEU A 11 2.78 5.99 -0.44
N SER A 12 3.13 6.86 0.52
CA SER A 12 2.74 8.28 0.50
C SER A 12 3.49 9.11 -0.54
N ASP A 13 4.60 8.60 -1.05
CA ASP A 13 5.36 9.19 -2.16
C ASP A 13 4.62 9.11 -3.50
N GLY A 14 3.53 8.33 -3.55
CA GLY A 14 2.77 8.08 -4.77
C GLY A 14 3.53 7.25 -5.80
N GLY A 15 4.58 6.54 -5.39
CA GLY A 15 5.41 5.67 -6.20
C GLY A 15 4.83 4.27 -6.37
N TRP A 16 5.52 3.45 -7.16
CA TRP A 16 5.27 2.02 -7.24
C TRP A 16 6.26 1.29 -6.33
N HIS A 17 5.75 0.49 -5.40
CA HIS A 17 6.56 -0.25 -4.45
C HIS A 17 6.39 -1.75 -4.67
N SER A 18 7.50 -2.46 -4.60
CA SER A 18 7.52 -3.90 -4.80
C SER A 18 6.91 -4.64 -3.61
N THR A 19 6.45 -5.87 -3.85
CA THR A 19 5.99 -6.75 -2.77
C THR A 19 7.08 -6.97 -1.72
N GLU A 20 8.33 -7.07 -2.14
CA GLU A 20 9.47 -7.32 -1.24
C GLU A 20 9.74 -6.13 -0.33
N GLU A 21 9.75 -4.92 -0.88
CA GLU A 21 9.87 -3.67 -0.12
C GLU A 21 8.72 -3.52 0.90
N LEU A 22 7.48 -3.76 0.49
CA LEU A 22 6.33 -3.71 1.39
C LEU A 22 6.41 -4.77 2.50
N VAL A 23 6.96 -5.95 2.21
CA VAL A 23 7.18 -6.97 3.24
C VAL A 23 8.28 -6.55 4.22
N GLN A 24 9.34 -5.88 3.76
CA GLN A 24 10.42 -5.40 4.62
C GLN A 24 9.97 -4.24 5.53
N GLU A 25 9.26 -3.26 4.97
CA GLU A 25 8.85 -2.05 5.69
C GLU A 25 7.58 -2.25 6.55
N VAL A 26 6.60 -2.98 6.02
CA VAL A 26 5.27 -3.14 6.62
C VAL A 26 5.10 -4.52 7.27
N GLY A 27 5.74 -5.56 6.71
CA GLY A 27 5.68 -6.94 7.18
C GLY A 27 4.89 -7.87 6.26
N HIS A 28 5.03 -9.19 6.47
CA HIS A 28 4.40 -10.25 5.66
C HIS A 28 2.87 -10.16 5.52
N ARG A 29 2.18 -9.44 6.41
CA ARG A 29 0.72 -9.27 6.38
C ARG A 29 0.26 -7.98 5.68
N PHE A 30 1.13 -7.28 4.95
CA PHE A 30 0.77 -6.03 4.27
C PHE A 30 -0.43 -6.18 3.32
N SER A 31 -0.65 -7.35 2.72
CA SER A 31 -1.81 -7.60 1.85
C SER A 31 -3.15 -7.53 2.58
N ALA A 32 -3.20 -8.05 3.83
CA ALA A 32 -4.38 -7.89 4.69
C ALA A 32 -4.58 -6.42 5.08
N THR A 33 -3.48 -5.71 5.33
CA THR A 33 -3.49 -4.27 5.59
C THR A 33 -4.06 -3.47 4.40
N ILE A 34 -3.66 -3.78 3.17
CA ILE A 34 -4.24 -3.18 1.95
C ILE A 34 -5.74 -3.46 1.88
N HIS A 35 -6.18 -4.68 2.19
CA HIS A 35 -7.59 -5.03 2.18
C HIS A 35 -8.40 -4.18 3.17
N VAL A 36 -7.91 -4.01 4.40
CA VAL A 36 -8.56 -3.15 5.40
C VAL A 36 -8.55 -1.68 4.99
N ALA A 37 -7.43 -1.17 4.44
CA ALA A 37 -7.34 0.20 3.95
C ALA A 37 -8.35 0.46 2.81
N LYS A 38 -8.49 -0.49 1.87
CA LYS A 38 -9.52 -0.43 0.81
C LYS A 38 -10.94 -0.31 1.35
N GLN A 39 -11.26 -1.03 2.43
CA GLN A 39 -12.57 -0.92 3.09
C GLN A 39 -12.79 0.45 3.75
N ARG A 40 -11.72 1.15 4.13
CA ARG A 40 -11.76 2.51 4.69
C ARG A 40 -11.88 3.60 3.61
N GLY A 41 -11.80 3.23 2.33
CA GLY A 41 -11.90 4.16 1.21
C GLY A 41 -10.58 4.46 0.51
N ASP A 42 -9.46 3.93 1.00
CA ASP A 42 -8.16 4.07 0.33
C ASP A 42 -8.15 3.32 -1.01
N ARG A 43 -7.57 3.94 -2.04
CA ARG A 43 -7.47 3.34 -3.37
C ARG A 43 -6.03 2.99 -3.67
N PHE A 44 -5.81 1.74 -4.02
CA PHE A 44 -4.50 1.23 -4.41
C PHE A 44 -4.57 0.66 -5.81
N ASP A 45 -3.52 0.91 -6.58
CA ASP A 45 -3.28 0.22 -7.84
C ASP A 45 -2.35 -0.98 -7.62
N LYS A 46 -2.48 -1.98 -8.48
CA LYS A 46 -1.64 -3.18 -8.47
C LYS A 46 -1.26 -3.52 -9.90
N ARG A 47 0.04 -3.55 -10.18
CA ARG A 47 0.57 -4.01 -11.48
C ARG A 47 1.50 -5.20 -11.31
N ARG A 48 1.67 -5.95 -12.40
CA ARG A 48 2.63 -7.04 -12.50
C ARG A 48 3.82 -6.57 -13.35
N LEU A 49 5.02 -6.70 -12.81
CA LEU A 49 6.28 -6.41 -13.50
C LEU A 49 7.08 -7.72 -13.56
N GLY A 50 6.96 -8.43 -14.67
CA GLY A 50 7.55 -9.76 -14.84
C GLY A 50 6.98 -10.78 -13.85
N GLN A 51 7.81 -11.23 -12.90
CA GLN A 51 7.42 -12.18 -11.85
C GLN A 51 7.01 -11.50 -10.54
N GLN A 52 7.16 -10.18 -10.43
CA GLN A 52 6.86 -9.42 -9.22
C GLN A 52 5.56 -8.64 -9.35
N PHE A 53 4.96 -8.31 -8.21
CA PHE A 53 3.85 -7.38 -8.11
C PHE A 53 4.30 -6.09 -7.43
N GLU A 54 3.81 -4.98 -7.95
CA GLU A 54 4.00 -3.66 -7.39
C GLU A 54 2.66 -3.03 -7.04
N TYR A 55 2.67 -2.17 -6.03
CA TYR A 55 1.51 -1.48 -5.51
C TYR A 55 1.79 0.01 -5.41
N ARG A 56 0.75 0.81 -5.62
CA ARG A 56 0.80 2.27 -5.50
C ARG A 56 -0.45 2.76 -4.78
N LEU A 57 -0.31 3.77 -3.92
CA LEU A 57 -1.46 4.50 -3.37
C LEU A 57 -1.92 5.56 -4.40
N LEU A 58 -3.21 5.53 -4.75
CA LEU A 58 -3.83 6.49 -5.68
C LEU A 58 -4.54 7.61 -4.94
N VAL A 59 -5.32 7.24 -3.92
CA VAL A 59 -6.08 8.18 -3.10
C VAL A 59 -6.04 7.66 -1.67
N ASN A 60 -5.58 8.51 -0.77
CA ASN A 60 -5.72 8.29 0.65
C ASN A 60 -7.11 8.80 1.07
N GLY A 61 -7.93 7.93 1.66
CA GLY A 61 -9.31 8.24 2.07
C GLY A 61 -9.40 9.32 3.14
N ASN A 62 -8.27 9.69 3.75
CA ASN A 62 -8.15 10.70 4.80
C ASN A 62 -7.79 12.11 4.29
N VAL A 63 -7.62 12.32 2.98
CA VAL A 63 -7.34 13.66 2.43
C VAL A 63 -8.64 14.23 1.85
N PRO A 64 -9.20 15.32 2.41
CA PRO A 64 -10.33 16.00 1.79
C PRO A 64 -9.86 16.57 0.43
N ARG A 65 -10.62 16.23 -0.62
CA ARG A 65 -10.46 16.79 -1.97
C ARG A 65 -10.70 18.28 -2.00
#